data_AF-A0A4P7XCK7-F1
#
_entry.id   AF-A0A4P7XCK7-F1
#
_cell.length_a   1.000
_cell.length_b   1.000
_cell.length_c   1.000
_cell.angle_alpha   90.00
_cell.angle_beta   90.00
_cell.angle_gamma   90.00
#
_symmetry.space_group_name_H-M   'P 1'
#
loop_
_entity.id
_entity.type
_entity.pdbx_description
1 polymer ?
#
loop_
_entity_poly.entity_id
_entity_poly.type
_entity_poly.pdbx_seq_one_letter_code
_entity_poly.pdbx_strand_id
1 'polypeptide(L)'
;MAAPHQQHQAGLTQNLPQTDPLIDLDNVREQLNRRIQHEVEDLQRRIIALQNAQSLGSECIIATYSRMIENKRRFLLDLDD
;
A
#
# COMPACT_ATOMS: atom_id res chain seq x y z
N MET A 1 -13.83 55.62 -43.72
CA MET A 1 -14.88 55.37 -42.72
C MET A 1 -15.74 54.23 -43.27
N ALA A 2 -15.94 53.06 -42.66
CA ALA A 2 -15.68 52.55 -41.32
C ALA A 2 -15.24 51.06 -41.41
N ALA A 3 -14.43 50.63 -40.44
CA ALA A 3 -14.04 49.23 -40.25
C ALA A 3 -15.14 48.44 -39.52
N PRO A 4 -15.15 47.11 -39.63
CA PRO A 4 -15.62 46.25 -38.56
C PRO A 4 -14.44 45.59 -37.83
N HIS A 5 -14.44 45.73 -36.51
CA HIS A 5 -13.54 45.10 -35.56
C HIS A 5 -14.11 43.74 -35.10
N GLN A 6 -13.17 42.79 -34.93
CA GLN A 6 -13.09 41.71 -33.94
C GLN A 6 -14.14 40.58 -33.94
N GLN A 7 -13.64 39.34 -33.99
CA GLN A 7 -13.72 38.44 -32.84
C GLN A 7 -12.60 37.40 -32.85
N HIS A 8 -11.94 37.29 -31.70
CA HIS A 8 -10.84 36.39 -31.38
C HIS A 8 -11.26 34.92 -31.46
N GLN A 9 -10.43 34.05 -32.05
CA GLN A 9 -10.34 32.68 -31.58
C GLN A 9 -8.87 32.32 -31.35
N ALA A 10 -8.49 32.43 -30.08
CA ALA A 10 -7.33 31.78 -29.51
C ALA A 10 -7.53 30.26 -29.60
N GLY A 11 -6.84 29.61 -30.52
CA GLY A 11 -6.69 28.16 -30.54
C GLY A 11 -5.51 27.72 -29.66
N LEU A 12 -5.50 28.13 -28.38
CA LEU A 12 -4.68 27.48 -27.37
C LEU A 12 -5.42 26.23 -26.90
N THR A 13 -5.19 25.11 -27.55
CA THR A 13 -5.41 23.81 -26.92
C THR A 13 -4.09 23.05 -26.97
N GLN A 14 -3.24 23.41 -26.01
CA GLN A 14 -2.30 22.44 -25.44
C GLN A 14 -3.13 21.24 -24.97
N ASN A 15 -3.26 20.21 -25.79
CA ASN A 15 -3.72 18.92 -25.31
C ASN A 15 -2.54 18.29 -24.57
N LEU A 16 -2.49 18.55 -23.26
CA LEU A 16 -1.62 17.86 -22.32
C LEU A 16 -1.69 16.34 -22.58
N PRO A 17 -0.58 15.59 -22.53
CA PRO A 17 -0.66 14.16 -22.32
C PRO A 17 -1.07 13.95 -20.85
N GLN A 18 -2.37 13.98 -20.56
CA GLN A 18 -2.92 13.48 -19.31
C GLN A 18 -3.39 12.05 -19.55
N THR A 19 -2.45 11.16 -19.82
CA THR A 19 -2.63 9.77 -19.41
C THR A 19 -2.46 9.78 -17.90
N ASP A 20 -3.56 9.70 -17.16
CA ASP A 20 -3.53 9.23 -15.78
C ASP A 20 -2.54 8.06 -15.71
N PRO A 21 -1.59 8.04 -14.74
CA PRO A 21 -0.78 6.86 -14.55
C PRO A 21 -1.75 5.73 -14.21
N LEU A 22 -2.01 4.87 -15.20
CA LEU A 22 -2.80 3.67 -15.04
C LEU A 22 -2.16 2.93 -13.87
N ILE A 23 -2.83 2.93 -12.71
CA ILE A 23 -2.30 2.29 -11.52
C ILE A 23 -2.14 0.82 -11.89
N ASP A 24 -0.88 0.37 -11.93
CA ASP A 24 -0.56 -1.03 -12.11
C ASP A 24 -0.95 -1.75 -10.82
N LEU A 25 -2.19 -2.23 -10.79
CA LEU A 25 -2.78 -2.90 -9.63
C LEU A 25 -2.01 -4.16 -9.26
N ASP A 26 -1.38 -4.83 -10.23
CA ASP A 26 -0.56 -6.02 -9.97
C ASP A 26 0.74 -5.65 -9.25
N ASN A 27 1.40 -4.58 -9.67
CA ASN A 27 2.57 -4.06 -8.96
C ASN A 27 2.22 -3.57 -7.56
N VAL A 28 1.09 -2.88 -7.39
CA VAL A 28 0.60 -2.46 -6.07
C VAL A 28 0.31 -3.68 -5.17
N ARG A 29 -0.34 -4.71 -5.69
CA ARG A 29 -0.60 -5.97 -4.99
C ARG A 29 0.71 -6.63 -4.58
N GLU A 30 1.68 -6.73 -5.47
CA GLU A 30 2.98 -7.35 -5.21
C GLU A 30 3.79 -6.60 -4.14
N GLN A 31 3.81 -5.26 -4.21
CA GLN A 31 4.46 -4.43 -3.20
C GLN A 31 3.80 -4.58 -1.82
N LEU A 32 2.47 -4.61 -1.79
CA LEU A 32 1.72 -4.82 -0.56
C LEU A 32 2.00 -6.22 0.02
N ASN A 33 2.02 -7.25 -0.82
CA ASN A 33 2.33 -8.62 -0.41
C ASN A 33 3.72 -8.70 0.23
N ARG A 34 4.77 -8.20 -0.46
CA ARG A 34 6.14 -8.14 0.08
C ARG A 34 6.23 -7.43 1.43
N ARG A 35 5.56 -6.28 1.55
CA ARG A 35 5.58 -5.50 2.79
C ARG A 35 4.93 -6.27 3.95
N ILE A 36 3.79 -6.90 3.71
CA ILE A 36 3.09 -7.67 4.75
C ILE A 36 3.88 -8.91 5.14
N GLN A 37 4.51 -9.61 4.18
CA GLN A 37 5.41 -10.73 4.48
C GLN A 37 6.57 -10.29 5.38
N HIS A 38 7.23 -9.19 5.07
CA HIS A 38 8.30 -8.64 5.92
C HIS A 38 7.81 -8.31 7.33
N GLU A 39 6.63 -7.68 7.45
CA GLU A 39 6.04 -7.39 8.77
C GLU A 39 5.70 -8.66 9.56
N VAL A 40 5.25 -9.74 8.89
CA VAL A 40 5.03 -11.04 9.53
C VAL A 40 6.33 -11.62 10.06
N GLU A 41 7.41 -11.61 9.27
CA GLU A 41 8.71 -12.10 9.71
C GLU A 41 9.25 -11.31 10.91
N ASP A 42 9.11 -9.99 10.91
CA ASP A 42 9.52 -9.14 12.03
C ASP A 42 8.76 -9.50 13.31
N LEU A 43 7.45 -9.72 13.21
CA LEU A 43 6.63 -10.14 14.36
C LEU A 43 7.06 -11.52 14.87
N GLN A 44 7.38 -12.45 13.98
CA GLN A 44 7.89 -13.78 14.35
C GLN A 44 9.24 -13.67 15.07
N ARG A 45 10.17 -12.85 14.57
CA ARG A 45 11.46 -12.59 15.23
C ARG A 45 11.27 -12.02 16.64
N ARG A 46 10.33 -11.09 16.81
CA ARG A 46 9.99 -10.52 18.13
C ARG A 46 9.39 -11.55 19.09
N ILE A 47 8.50 -12.42 18.60
CA ILE A 47 7.95 -13.52 19.41
C ILE A 47 9.07 -14.43 19.90
N ILE A 48 9.99 -14.84 19.02
CA ILE A 48 11.13 -15.70 19.39
C ILE A 48 11.99 -15.02 20.46
N ALA A 49 12.28 -13.73 20.30
CA ALA A 49 13.04 -12.97 21.30
C ALA A 49 12.33 -12.92 22.67
N LEU A 50 11.01 -12.70 22.68
CA LEU A 50 10.19 -12.67 23.90
C LEU A 50 10.13 -14.04 24.59
N GLN A 51 10.03 -15.13 23.81
CA GLN A 51 10.05 -16.50 24.31
C GLN A 51 11.41 -16.84 24.93
N ASN A 52 12.51 -16.45 24.28
CA ASN A 52 13.86 -16.69 24.78
C ASN A 52 14.16 -15.88 26.05
N ALA A 53 13.59 -14.69 26.18
CA ALA A 53 13.78 -13.83 27.36
C ALA A 53 13.07 -14.36 28.62
N GLN A 54 12.11 -15.30 28.49
CA GLN A 54 11.34 -15.89 29.60
C GLN A 54 10.78 -14.88 30.62
N SER A 55 10.44 -13.66 30.16
CA SER A 55 9.95 -12.61 31.07
C SER A 55 8.51 -12.88 31.50
N LEU A 56 8.24 -12.72 32.81
CA LEU A 56 6.88 -12.65 33.33
C LEU A 56 6.10 -11.57 32.57
N GLY A 57 4.94 -11.94 32.01
CA GLY A 57 4.06 -11.04 31.26
C GLY A 57 4.29 -10.98 29.74
N SER A 58 5.31 -11.66 29.19
CA SER A 58 5.54 -11.69 27.74
C SER A 58 4.47 -12.48 26.97
N GLU A 59 3.76 -13.39 27.64
CA GLU A 59 2.68 -14.22 27.05
C GLU A 59 1.58 -13.39 26.40
N CYS A 60 1.13 -12.30 27.05
CA CYS A 60 0.10 -11.41 26.50
C CYS A 60 0.60 -10.70 25.23
N ILE A 61 1.87 -10.30 25.22
CA ILE A 61 2.51 -9.64 24.07
C ILE A 61 2.67 -10.65 22.92
N ILE A 62 3.13 -11.87 23.21
CA ILE A 62 3.24 -12.96 22.24
C ILE A 62 1.87 -13.27 21.62
N ALA A 63 0.82 -13.41 22.44
CA ALA A 63 -0.54 -13.66 21.96
C ALA A 63 -1.03 -12.53 21.03
N THR A 64 -0.71 -11.28 21.36
CA THR A 64 -1.03 -10.12 20.53
C THR A 64 -0.32 -10.19 19.17
N TYR A 65 0.99 -10.45 19.16
CA TYR A 65 1.75 -10.58 17.91
C TYR A 65 1.29 -11.77 17.07
N SER A 66 0.97 -12.91 17.70
CA SER A 66 0.42 -14.08 17.00
C SER A 66 -0.90 -13.74 16.29
N ARG A 67 -1.80 -13.01 16.95
CA ARG A 67 -3.07 -12.57 16.33
C ARG A 67 -2.84 -11.58 15.18
N MET A 68 -1.86 -10.70 15.30
CA MET A 68 -1.48 -9.80 14.21
C MET A 68 -0.97 -10.58 12.98
N ILE A 69 -0.15 -11.61 13.20
CA ILE A 69 0.33 -12.49 12.13
C ILE A 69 -0.84 -13.21 11.46
N GLU A 70 -1.77 -13.77 12.24
CA GLU A 70 -2.96 -14.46 11.71
C GLU A 70 -3.80 -13.53 10.81
N ASN A 71 -4.10 -12.32 11.27
CA ASN A 71 -4.84 -11.33 10.49
C ASN A 71 -4.11 -10.96 9.20
N LYS A 72 -2.78 -10.79 9.25
CA LYS A 72 -1.97 -10.46 8.07
C LYS A 72 -1.95 -11.59 7.05
N ARG A 73 -1.83 -12.85 7.51
CA ARG A 73 -1.87 -14.03 6.63
C ARG A 73 -3.23 -14.19 5.99
N ARG A 74 -4.32 -14.00 6.74
CA ARG A 74 -5.67 -14.03 6.21
C ARG A 74 -5.88 -12.99 5.12
N PHE A 75 -5.42 -11.76 5.37
CA PHE A 75 -5.48 -10.70 4.37
C PHE A 75 -4.70 -11.02 3.09
N LEU A 76 -3.54 -11.68 3.19
CA LEU A 76 -2.80 -12.13 2.00
C LEU A 76 -3.54 -13.23 1.22
N LEU A 77 -4.18 -14.18 1.91
CA LEU A 77 -5.01 -15.19 1.26
C LEU A 77 -6.19 -14.54 0.52
N ASP A 78 -6.87 -13.60 1.16
CA ASP A 78 -7.99 -12.86 0.56
C ASP A 78 -7.55 -11.96 -0.62
N LEU A 79 -6.25 -11.66 -0.76
CA LEU A 79 -5.69 -10.88 -1.89
C LEU A 79 -5.36 -11.74 -3.12
N ASP A 80 -5.15 -13.04 -2.91
CA ASP A 80 -4.75 -14.03 -3.91
C ASP A 80 -5.97 -14.77 -4.53
N ASP A 81 -7.15 -14.69 -3.90
CA ASP A 81 -8.46 -15.18 -4.39
C ASP A 81 -9.11 -14.22 -5.42
#